data_AF-A0AAD3DNU5-F1
#
_entry.id   AF-A0AAD3DNU5-F1
#
_cell.length_a   1.000
_cell.length_b   1.000
_cell.length_c   1.000
_cell.angle_alpha   90.00
_cell.angle_beta   90.00
_cell.angle_gamma   90.00
#
_symmetry.space_group_name_H-M   'P 1'
#
loop_
_entity.id
_entity.type
_entity.pdbx_description
1 polymer ?
#
loop_
_entity_poly.entity_id
_entity_poly.type
_entity_poly.pdbx_seq_one_letter_code
_entity_poly.pdbx_strand_id
1 'polypeptide(L)'
;LGPQELLAARAACNNALLTLSWCGGGGGGGAGPALLDLGLSPYRTDLDQLASVRPDVILTQLQGLGPELTSEHYTAALEELLGCRPVVVHMGSRDDMAGVWSDMRAVAAALRLGEQGEKVVRGGGMARGV
;
A
#
# COMPACT_ATOMS: atom_id res chain seq x y z
N LEU A 1 -17.83 -9.39 -5.72
CA LEU A 1 -18.59 -8.25 -5.16
C LEU A 1 -19.08 -7.41 -6.33
N GLY A 2 -20.33 -6.97 -6.33
CA GLY A 2 -20.84 -6.16 -7.43
C GLY A 2 -20.17 -4.77 -7.49
N PRO A 3 -20.08 -4.11 -8.66
CA PRO A 3 -19.51 -2.76 -8.80
C PRO A 3 -20.15 -1.73 -7.86
N GLN A 4 -21.45 -1.91 -7.58
CA GLN A 4 -22.23 -1.11 -6.63
C GLN A 4 -21.80 -1.33 -5.18
N GLU A 5 -21.46 -2.56 -4.80
CA GLU A 5 -20.98 -2.91 -3.45
C GLU A 5 -19.57 -2.36 -3.22
N LEU A 6 -18.73 -2.37 -4.26
CA LEU A 6 -17.39 -1.76 -4.22
C LEU A 6 -17.46 -0.23 -4.09
N LEU A 7 -18.37 0.42 -4.81
CA LEU A 7 -18.63 1.86 -4.68
C LEU A 7 -19.23 2.21 -3.32
N ALA A 8 -20.13 1.38 -2.78
CA ALA A 8 -20.70 1.56 -1.45
C ALA A 8 -19.65 1.39 -0.35
N ALA A 9 -18.78 0.39 -0.45
CA ALA A 9 -17.65 0.20 0.46
C ALA A 9 -16.67 1.38 0.39
N ARG A 10 -16.37 1.87 -0.82
CA ARG A 10 -15.54 3.06 -1.04
C ARG A 10 -16.16 4.33 -0.47
N ALA A 11 -17.47 4.51 -0.61
CA ALA A 11 -18.20 5.64 -0.03
C ALA A 11 -18.25 5.56 1.51
N ALA A 12 -18.41 4.36 2.06
CA ALA A 12 -18.38 4.12 3.50
C ALA A 12 -16.99 4.44 4.11
N CYS A 13 -15.91 4.02 3.46
CA CYS A 13 -14.54 4.39 3.87
C CYS A 13 -14.29 5.90 3.81
N ASN A 14 -14.79 6.59 2.77
CA ASN A 14 -14.65 8.05 2.66
C ASN A 14 -15.47 8.80 3.72
N ASN A 15 -16.66 8.31 4.08
CA ASN A 15 -17.51 8.96 5.09
C ASN A 15 -17.01 8.76 6.53
N ALA A 16 -16.34 7.65 6.84
CA ALA A 16 -15.73 7.39 8.14
C ALA A 16 -14.59 8.38 8.50
N LEU A 17 -14.06 9.13 7.52
CA LEU A 17 -13.00 10.13 7.69
C LEU A 17 -13.54 11.50 8.13
N LEU A 18 -14.84 11.77 7.96
CA LEU A 18 -15.47 13.05 8.32
C LEU A 18 -15.86 13.13 9.80
N THR A 19 -15.95 12.00 10.50
CA THR A 19 -16.34 11.92 11.93
C THR A 19 -15.19 12.15 12.91
N LEU A 20 -13.94 12.29 12.45
CA LEU A 20 -12.76 12.53 13.31
C LEU A 20 -12.42 14.03 13.52
N SER A 21 -13.40 14.91 13.40
CA SER A 21 -13.30 16.34 13.72
C SER A 21 -13.08 16.59 15.22
N TRP A 22 -11.80 16.68 15.58
CA TRP A 22 -11.17 17.29 16.76
C TRP A 22 -12.04 18.30 17.54
N CYS A 23 -12.36 18.01 18.80
CA CYS A 23 -12.90 18.99 19.75
C CYS A 23 -11.84 20.06 20.05
N GLY A 24 -12.05 21.31 19.61
CA GLY A 24 -11.30 22.46 20.13
C GLY A 24 -11.34 23.74 19.28
N GLY A 25 -12.32 24.60 19.54
CA GLY A 25 -12.11 26.05 19.48
C GLY A 25 -12.47 26.80 18.20
N GLY A 26 -13.74 27.19 18.09
CA GLY A 26 -14.15 28.58 17.82
C GLY A 26 -13.85 29.21 16.45
N GLY A 27 -14.91 29.36 15.67
CA GLY A 27 -15.17 30.62 14.97
C GLY A 27 -14.82 30.69 13.49
N GLY A 28 -15.83 30.47 12.65
CA GLY A 28 -16.07 31.31 11.46
C GLY A 28 -15.16 31.12 10.25
N GLY A 29 -15.57 30.22 9.35
CA GLY A 29 -15.49 30.43 7.90
C GLY A 29 -14.16 30.11 7.20
N GLY A 30 -14.09 28.93 6.58
CA GLY A 30 -13.47 28.80 5.24
C GLY A 30 -12.15 28.04 5.03
N ALA A 31 -11.53 27.37 6.04
CA ALA A 31 -10.20 26.75 5.85
C ALA A 31 -9.99 25.28 6.31
N GLY A 32 -10.94 24.62 6.98
CA GLY A 32 -10.76 23.27 7.57
C GLY A 32 -10.88 22.04 6.64
N PRO A 33 -11.79 22.00 5.65
CA PRO A 33 -12.03 20.78 4.86
C PRO A 33 -10.91 20.37 3.90
N ALA A 34 -10.15 21.33 3.36
CA ALA A 34 -9.00 21.07 2.47
C ALA A 34 -7.72 20.65 3.23
N LEU A 35 -7.61 20.93 4.53
CA LEU A 35 -6.42 20.62 5.33
C LEU A 35 -6.35 19.12 5.74
N LEU A 36 -7.49 18.44 5.77
CA LEU A 36 -7.65 17.02 6.10
C LEU A 36 -7.61 16.11 4.86
N ASP A 37 -8.01 16.60 3.70
CA ASP A 37 -7.78 15.95 2.39
C ASP A 37 -6.27 15.76 2.11
N LEU A 38 -5.43 16.59 2.76
CA LEU A 38 -3.99 16.75 2.54
C LEU A 38 -3.08 16.26 3.69
N GLY A 39 -3.61 15.88 4.86
CA GLY A 39 -2.79 15.81 6.08
C GLY A 39 -1.88 14.57 6.29
N LEU A 40 -2.22 13.38 5.76
CA LEU A 40 -1.68 12.10 6.31
C LEU A 40 -1.32 10.99 5.28
N SER A 41 -1.10 11.33 4.01
CA SER A 41 -0.74 10.45 2.85
C SER A 41 -1.89 9.64 2.20
N PRO A 42 -2.62 10.25 1.25
CA PRO A 42 -3.81 9.67 0.63
C PRO A 42 -3.57 9.29 -0.84
N TYR A 43 -2.53 8.50 -1.14
CA TYR A 43 -2.30 8.07 -2.53
C TYR A 43 -3.48 7.20 -3.01
N ARG A 44 -4.10 7.61 -4.11
CA ARG A 44 -5.14 6.84 -4.79
C ARG A 44 -4.49 6.01 -5.88
N THR A 45 -4.77 4.72 -5.89
CA THR A 45 -4.38 3.85 -7.01
C THR A 45 -5.28 4.15 -8.20
N ASP A 46 -4.67 4.55 -9.32
CA ASP A 46 -5.35 4.62 -10.61
C ASP A 46 -5.53 3.18 -11.13
N LEU A 47 -6.76 2.67 -11.06
CA LEU A 47 -7.08 1.28 -11.40
C LEU A 47 -7.04 1.03 -12.92
N ASP A 48 -7.36 2.04 -13.73
CA ASP A 48 -7.32 1.93 -15.18
C ASP A 48 -5.86 1.86 -15.65
N GLN A 49 -5.01 2.71 -15.07
CA GLN A 49 -3.58 2.65 -15.34
C GLN A 49 -2.96 1.34 -14.86
N LEU A 50 -3.31 0.88 -13.65
CA LEU A 50 -2.84 -0.40 -13.12
C LEU A 50 -3.24 -1.57 -14.02
N ALA A 51 -4.48 -1.60 -14.48
CA ALA A 51 -4.98 -2.61 -15.42
C ALA A 51 -4.27 -2.53 -16.78
N SER A 52 -3.97 -1.31 -17.27
CA SER A 52 -3.29 -1.12 -18.55
C SER A 52 -1.84 -1.62 -18.57
N VAL A 53 -1.10 -1.45 -17.47
CA VAL A 53 0.31 -1.84 -17.34
C VAL A 53 0.46 -3.36 -17.17
N ARG A 54 -0.57 -4.04 -16.66
CA ARG A 54 -0.58 -5.50 -16.41
C ARG A 54 0.68 -6.00 -15.70
N PRO A 55 0.95 -5.50 -14.48
CA PRO A 55 2.18 -5.85 -13.79
C PRO A 55 2.23 -7.32 -13.41
N ASP A 56 3.37 -7.97 -13.65
CA ASP A 56 3.64 -9.32 -13.15
C ASP A 56 4.04 -9.32 -11.67
N VAL A 57 4.61 -8.19 -11.20
CA VAL A 57 5.08 -7.99 -9.82
C VAL A 57 4.60 -6.64 -9.31
N ILE A 58 4.02 -6.63 -8.11
CA ILE A 58 3.60 -5.41 -7.41
C ILE A 58 4.37 -5.32 -6.10
N LEU A 59 5.11 -4.23 -5.93
CA LEU A 59 5.77 -3.88 -4.67
C LEU A 59 4.91 -2.84 -3.96
N THR A 60 4.47 -3.14 -2.74
CA THR A 60 3.57 -2.24 -2.01
C THR A 60 3.78 -2.31 -0.51
N GLN A 61 3.51 -1.21 0.17
CA GLN A 61 3.37 -1.18 1.62
C GLN A 61 1.87 -1.16 1.92
N LEU A 62 1.33 -2.24 2.47
CA LEU A 62 -0.07 -2.27 2.90
C LEU A 62 -0.28 -1.23 4.00
N GLN A 63 -1.08 -0.22 3.70
CA GLN A 63 -1.51 0.77 4.67
C GLN A 63 -2.92 0.42 5.13
N GLY A 64 -3.08 0.20 6.43
CA GLY A 64 -4.38 0.12 7.11
C GLY A 64 -5.44 -0.69 6.36
N LEU A 65 -5.28 -2.00 6.30
CA LEU A 65 -6.45 -2.86 6.15
C LEU A 65 -7.23 -2.70 7.45
N GLY A 66 -8.46 -2.18 7.41
CA GLY A 66 -9.31 -2.19 8.60
C GLY A 66 -9.37 -3.60 9.21
N PRO A 67 -9.81 -3.78 10.46
CA PRO A 67 -9.78 -5.09 11.14
C PRO A 67 -10.50 -6.21 10.37
N GLU A 68 -11.42 -5.84 9.47
CA GLU A 68 -12.19 -6.75 8.61
C GLU A 68 -11.44 -7.24 7.36
N LEU A 69 -10.30 -6.61 7.02
CA LEU A 69 -9.60 -6.81 5.76
C LEU A 69 -8.23 -7.47 5.99
N THR A 70 -7.88 -8.39 5.10
CA THR A 70 -6.61 -9.14 5.13
C THR A 70 -5.88 -8.97 3.80
N SER A 71 -4.59 -9.32 3.77
CA SER A 71 -3.79 -9.29 2.53
C SER A 71 -4.36 -10.22 1.43
N GLU A 72 -5.07 -11.27 1.82
CA GLU A 72 -5.76 -12.17 0.89
C GLU A 72 -6.89 -11.47 0.16
N HIS A 73 -7.70 -10.66 0.86
CA HIS A 73 -8.74 -9.85 0.25
C HIS A 73 -8.17 -8.87 -0.79
N TYR A 74 -7.02 -8.25 -0.48
CA TYR A 74 -6.31 -7.37 -1.42
C TYR A 74 -5.81 -8.13 -2.66
N THR A 75 -5.26 -9.34 -2.46
CA THR A 75 -4.77 -10.18 -3.55
C THR A 75 -5.90 -10.63 -4.47
N ALA A 76 -7.04 -11.03 -3.90
CA ALA A 76 -8.22 -11.43 -4.67
C ALA A 76 -8.78 -10.28 -5.52
N ALA A 77 -8.82 -9.05 -4.97
CA ALA A 77 -9.25 -7.87 -5.71
C ALA A 77 -8.31 -7.52 -6.88
N LEU A 78 -7.00 -7.68 -6.69
CA LEU A 78 -6.02 -7.51 -7.76
C LEU A 78 -6.17 -8.56 -8.86
N GLU A 79 -6.42 -9.81 -8.48
CA GLU A 79 -6.63 -10.90 -9.44
C GLU A 79 -7.88 -10.70 -10.28
N GLU A 80 -8.97 -10.25 -9.66
CA GLU A 80 -10.20 -9.87 -10.37
C GLU A 80 -9.96 -8.70 -11.34
N LEU A 81 -9.24 -7.66 -10.92
CA LEU A 81 -8.96 -6.48 -11.75
C LEU A 81 -8.05 -6.80 -12.95
N LEU A 82 -6.98 -7.57 -12.74
CA LEU A 82 -5.94 -7.81 -13.75
C LEU A 82 -6.22 -9.02 -14.65
N GLY A 83 -7.15 -9.89 -14.23
CA GLY A 83 -7.41 -11.18 -14.88
C GLY A 83 -6.25 -12.16 -14.75
N CYS A 84 -5.29 -11.88 -13.86
CA CYS A 84 -4.15 -12.72 -13.52
C CYS A 84 -3.73 -12.45 -12.08
N ARG A 85 -2.99 -13.39 -11.48
CA ARG A 85 -2.50 -13.25 -10.10
C ARG A 85 -1.07 -12.71 -10.10
N PRO A 86 -0.83 -11.40 -9.88
CA PRO A 86 0.52 -10.87 -9.79
C PRO A 86 1.23 -11.37 -8.54
N VAL A 87 2.57 -11.39 -8.56
CA VAL A 87 3.36 -11.57 -7.33
C VAL A 87 3.31 -10.26 -6.54
N VAL A 88 2.68 -10.29 -5.37
CA VAL A 88 2.61 -9.11 -4.48
C VAL A 88 3.63 -9.25 -3.36
N VAL A 89 4.54 -8.28 -3.27
CA VAL A 89 5.50 -8.17 -2.18
C VAL A 89 5.04 -7.05 -1.26
N HIS A 90 4.68 -7.43 -0.03
CA HIS A 90 4.32 -6.50 1.03
C HIS A 90 5.57 -6.09 1.81
N MET A 91 5.98 -4.83 1.66
CA MET A 91 7.07 -4.27 2.46
C MET A 91 6.52 -3.91 3.84
N GLY A 92 7.01 -4.61 4.86
CA GLY A 92 6.45 -4.55 6.21
C GLY A 92 7.41 -3.96 7.24
N SER A 93 8.67 -3.76 6.88
CA SER A 93 9.71 -3.40 7.84
C SER A 93 9.54 -1.96 8.32
N ARG A 94 9.21 -1.81 9.60
CA ARG A 94 8.99 -0.50 10.22
C ARG A 94 10.10 -0.10 11.19
N ASP A 95 10.73 -1.08 11.85
CA ASP A 95 11.43 -0.81 13.10
C ASP A 95 12.90 -1.25 13.12
N ASP A 96 13.36 -2.06 12.16
CA ASP A 96 14.76 -2.51 12.12
C ASP A 96 15.33 -2.75 10.71
N MET A 97 16.66 -2.77 10.65
CA MET A 97 17.39 -3.03 9.40
C MET A 97 17.32 -4.49 8.95
N ALA A 98 17.08 -5.44 9.87
CA ALA A 98 17.01 -6.85 9.52
C ALA A 98 15.77 -7.14 8.64
N GLY A 99 14.64 -6.52 8.99
CA GLY A 99 13.43 -6.46 8.20
C GLY A 99 13.70 -5.84 6.84
N VAL A 100 14.35 -4.67 6.77
CA VAL A 100 14.66 -4.01 5.50
C VAL A 100 15.42 -4.97 4.56
N TRP A 101 16.42 -5.69 5.08
CA TRP A 101 17.14 -6.70 4.29
C TRP A 101 16.27 -7.90 3.90
N SER A 102 15.29 -8.27 4.74
CA SER A 102 14.31 -9.30 4.41
C SER A 102 13.36 -8.86 3.30
N ASP A 103 12.86 -7.62 3.33
CA ASP A 103 12.04 -7.04 2.28
C ASP A 103 12.82 -6.98 0.96
N MET A 104 14.08 -6.55 0.99
CA MET A 104 14.93 -6.55 -0.21
C MET A 104 15.15 -7.97 -0.78
N ARG A 105 15.29 -8.99 0.07
CA ARG A 105 15.35 -10.39 -0.39
C ARG A 105 14.02 -10.84 -1.02
N ALA A 106 12.89 -10.46 -0.44
CA ALA A 106 11.58 -10.76 -1.01
C ALA A 106 11.37 -10.11 -2.39
N VAL A 107 11.82 -8.87 -2.56
CA VAL A 107 11.83 -8.18 -3.86
C VAL A 107 12.72 -8.93 -4.86
N ALA A 108 13.94 -9.29 -4.47
CA ALA A 108 14.86 -10.03 -5.34
C ALA A 108 14.30 -11.39 -5.78
N ALA A 109 13.61 -12.09 -4.87
CA ALA A 109 12.95 -13.35 -5.17
C ALA A 109 11.77 -13.16 -6.15
N ALA A 110 10.92 -12.15 -5.92
CA ALA A 110 9.79 -11.84 -6.81
C ALA A 110 10.24 -11.47 -8.23
N LEU A 111 11.36 -10.74 -8.36
CA LEU A 111 12.00 -10.39 -9.63
C LEU A 111 12.86 -11.52 -10.22
N ARG A 112 12.95 -12.69 -9.56
CA ARG A 112 13.72 -13.87 -10.00
C ARG A 112 15.20 -13.58 -10.28
N LEU A 113 15.82 -12.72 -9.48
CA LEU A 113 17.21 -12.27 -9.71
C LEU A 113 18.27 -13.29 -9.27
N GLY A 114 17.88 -14.37 -8.60
CA GLY A 114 18.78 -15.44 -8.17
C GLY A 114 19.98 -14.91 -7.36
N GLU A 115 21.18 -15.44 -7.63
CA GLU A 115 22.41 -15.06 -6.93
C GLU A 115 22.78 -13.58 -7.10
N GLN A 116 22.36 -12.92 -8.18
CA GLN A 116 22.65 -11.50 -8.39
C GLN A 116 21.89 -10.64 -7.36
N GLY A 117 20.65 -11.00 -7.06
CA GLY A 117 19.87 -10.35 -6.01
C GLY A 117 20.54 -10.51 -4.64
N GLU A 118 21.01 -11.72 -4.32
CA GLU A 118 21.72 -12.00 -3.07
C GLU A 118 23.02 -11.20 -2.93
N LYS A 119 23.79 -11.04 -4.02
CA LYS A 119 25.01 -10.22 -4.02
C LYS A 119 24.72 -8.75 -3.72
N VAL A 120 23.65 -8.19 -4.29
CA VAL A 120 23.24 -6.80 -4.04
C VAL A 120 22.81 -6.61 -2.58
N VAL A 121 21.97 -7.51 -2.04
CA VAL A 121 21.52 -7.42 -0.64
C VAL A 121 22.69 -7.51 0.32
N ARG A 122 23.63 -8.44 0.10
CA ARG A 122 24.82 -8.60 0.95
C ARG A 122 25.78 -7.42 0.83
N GLY A 123 26.05 -6.95 -0.38
CA GLY A 123 26.91 -5.79 -0.62
C GLY A 123 26.38 -4.51 0.03
N GLY A 124 25.06 -4.30 0.00
CA GLY A 124 24.40 -3.19 0.69
C GLY A 124 24.43 -3.30 2.22
N GLY A 125 24.32 -4.51 2.77
CA GLY A 125 24.43 -4.78 4.21
C GLY A 125 25.84 -4.65 4.78
N MET A 126 26.87 -4.91 3.96
CA MET A 126 28.28 -4.83 4.38
C MET A 126 28.87 -3.42 4.32
N ALA A 127 28.31 -2.52 3.50
CA ALA A 127 28.86 -1.18 3.25
C ALA A 127 28.67 -0.16 4.41
N ARG A 128 28.09 -0.55 5.56
CA ARG A 128 27.86 0.36 6.72
C ARG A 128 28.29 -0.24 8.07
N GLY A 129 29.34 -1.07 8.06
CA GLY A 129 29.99 -1.61 9.25
C GLY A 129 31.41 -1.08 9.47
N VAL A 130 31.66 0.21 9.23
CA VAL A 130 32.88 0.94 9.60
C VAL A 130 32.50 2.30 10.18
#